data_AF-A0A1M3HME1-F1
#
_entry.id   AF-A0A1M3HME1-F1
#
_cell.length_a   1.000
_cell.length_b   1.000
_cell.length_c   1.000
_cell.angle_alpha   90.00
_cell.angle_beta   90.00
_cell.angle_gamma   90.00
#
_symmetry.space_group_name_H-M   'P 1'
#
loop_
_entity.id
_entity.type
_entity.pdbx_description
1 polymer ?
#
loop_
_entity_poly.entity_id
_entity_poly.type
_entity_poly.pdbx_seq_one_letter_code
_entity_poly.pdbx_strand_id
1 'polypeptide(L)'
;MADAGASLAKKKMKILFANFPGEGHFNPLTGLAAHLKRQGHDVRWYTSKIYADKLRRLQIARLKFDMINAFILRGPEYYADILEIYKTFRFDLLVADCAFTGIPFVKELIKVPVVSVGLFPLTETSRDLPPAGLGMTPSQSFIGRVRQSLLRGIARRVIFGEPHRVMYQLLDQYKIPHQRESLFDMIIRKSDLLLQIGTPGFEYYRSDLGENIRFVGALLPHDGAKEGPRWFDAGAYVTNGGYGGTMLGINLGVERPTSLQVRQAVEKVFSDDVYRRKVKELALEFSKYDAYERCSRHISSVVKKASINSSKVTDNSYVIPFSS
;
A
#
# COMPACT_ATOMS: atom_id res chain seq x y z
N MET A 1 -3.67 48.36 17.42
CA MET A 1 -3.80 46.92 17.68
C MET A 1 -4.40 46.30 16.44
N ALA A 2 -3.56 45.70 15.57
CA ALA A 2 -3.99 45.01 14.37
C ALA A 2 -3.90 43.51 14.63
N ASP A 3 -5.03 42.83 14.50
CA ASP A 3 -5.23 41.43 14.88
C ASP A 3 -4.66 40.47 13.81
N ALA A 4 -4.15 39.36 14.29
CA ALA A 4 -3.35 38.36 13.60
C ALA A 4 -4.21 37.49 12.67
N GLY A 5 -4.49 37.99 11.47
CA GLY A 5 -5.17 37.28 10.39
C GLY A 5 -4.25 36.72 9.30
N ALA A 6 -3.07 36.20 9.64
CA ALA A 6 -2.23 35.52 8.65
C ALA A 6 -2.73 34.08 8.48
N SER A 7 -3.69 33.89 7.56
CA SER A 7 -3.95 32.59 6.94
C SER A 7 -2.63 31.99 6.47
N LEU A 8 -2.09 31.00 7.19
CA LEU A 8 -0.92 30.22 6.78
C LEU A 8 -1.23 29.58 5.43
N ALA A 9 -0.79 30.22 4.36
CA ALA A 9 -0.90 29.69 3.01
C ALA A 9 -0.29 28.28 3.02
N LYS A 10 -1.11 27.28 2.70
CA LYS A 10 -0.70 25.87 2.63
C LYS A 10 0.53 25.78 1.71
N LYS A 11 1.68 25.33 2.22
CA LYS A 11 2.93 25.24 1.45
C LYS A 11 2.70 24.41 0.18
N LYS A 12 2.96 24.99 -0.99
CA LYS A 12 2.95 24.26 -2.27
C LYS A 12 4.14 23.30 -2.30
N MET A 13 3.92 22.09 -2.80
CA MET A 13 4.87 20.98 -2.73
C MET A 13 5.09 20.39 -4.12
N LYS A 14 6.29 19.87 -4.37
CA LYS A 14 6.57 19.00 -5.52
C LYS A 14 6.38 17.54 -5.09
N ILE A 15 5.38 16.86 -5.65
CA ILE A 15 4.97 15.52 -5.25
C ILE A 15 5.14 14.58 -6.44
N LEU A 16 5.91 13.52 -6.26
CA LEU A 16 6.02 12.45 -7.24
C LEU A 16 5.15 11.27 -6.82
N PHE A 17 4.23 10.86 -7.69
CA PHE A 17 3.52 9.59 -7.58
C PHE A 17 4.30 8.49 -8.29
N ALA A 18 4.45 7.33 -7.67
CA ALA A 18 5.13 6.17 -8.25
C ALA A 18 4.34 4.88 -7.98
N ASN A 19 4.10 4.06 -9.00
CA ASN A 19 3.37 2.82 -8.83
C ASN A 19 3.94 1.64 -9.62
N PHE A 20 3.75 0.44 -9.07
CA PHE A 20 3.93 -0.84 -9.75
C PHE A 20 3.08 -0.88 -11.03
N PRO A 21 3.59 -1.43 -12.15
CA PRO A 21 2.91 -1.42 -13.44
C PRO A 21 1.70 -2.37 -13.48
N GLY A 22 0.58 -1.91 -12.93
CA GLY A 22 -0.71 -2.58 -12.99
C GLY A 22 -1.87 -1.59 -12.86
N GLU A 23 -2.95 -1.79 -13.61
CA GLU A 23 -4.12 -0.89 -13.61
C GLU A 23 -4.75 -0.76 -12.21
N GLY A 24 -4.78 -1.87 -11.46
CA GLY A 24 -5.23 -1.89 -10.06
C GLY A 24 -4.39 -1.07 -9.10
N HIS A 25 -3.15 -0.73 -9.48
CA HIS A 25 -2.26 0.14 -8.72
C HIS A 25 -2.36 1.60 -9.15
N PHE A 26 -2.56 1.83 -10.44
CA PHE A 26 -2.68 3.17 -10.99
C PHE A 26 -4.03 3.83 -10.66
N ASN A 27 -5.14 3.16 -10.98
CA ASN A 27 -6.48 3.75 -10.97
C ASN A 27 -6.91 4.31 -9.60
N PRO A 28 -6.72 3.61 -8.47
CA PRO A 28 -7.12 4.13 -7.15
C PRO A 28 -6.38 5.42 -6.77
N LEU A 29 -5.15 5.60 -7.26
CA LEU A 29 -4.31 6.74 -6.91
C LEU A 29 -4.63 8.01 -7.72
N THR A 30 -5.29 7.88 -8.87
CA THR A 30 -5.61 9.01 -9.76
C THR A 30 -6.47 10.08 -9.08
N GLY A 31 -7.48 9.68 -8.29
CA GLY A 31 -8.33 10.61 -7.56
C GLY A 31 -7.56 11.41 -6.51
N LEU A 32 -6.60 10.77 -5.82
CA LEU A 32 -5.76 11.42 -4.82
C LEU A 32 -4.81 12.43 -5.48
N ALA A 33 -4.16 12.06 -6.58
CA ALA A 33 -3.31 12.96 -7.34
C ALA A 33 -4.09 14.19 -7.85
N ALA A 34 -5.29 13.98 -8.39
CA ALA A 34 -6.15 15.06 -8.84
C ALA A 34 -6.56 16.00 -7.70
N HIS A 35 -6.89 15.43 -6.52
CA HIS A 35 -7.21 16.22 -5.32
C HIS A 35 -6.00 17.07 -4.87
N LEU A 36 -4.80 16.49 -4.77
CA LEU A 36 -3.59 17.23 -4.37
C LEU A 36 -3.21 18.31 -5.40
N LYS A 37 -3.41 18.05 -6.69
CA LYS A 37 -3.22 19.05 -7.75
C LYS A 37 -4.20 20.23 -7.60
N ARG A 38 -5.48 19.97 -7.30
CA ARG A 38 -6.48 21.02 -7.01
C ARG A 38 -6.13 21.86 -5.78
N GLN A 39 -5.39 21.29 -4.82
CA GLN A 39 -4.85 22.01 -3.66
C GLN A 39 -3.61 22.87 -4.00
N GLY A 40 -3.15 22.89 -5.25
CA GLY A 40 -2.07 23.75 -5.73
C GLY A 40 -0.66 23.15 -5.65
N HIS A 41 -0.54 21.84 -5.39
CA HIS A 41 0.74 21.12 -5.45
C HIS A 41 1.17 20.82 -6.89
N ASP A 42 2.49 20.79 -7.15
CA ASP A 42 3.08 20.35 -8.42
C ASP A 42 3.20 18.82 -8.39
N VAL A 43 2.23 18.14 -9.02
CA VAL A 43 2.09 16.68 -8.99
C VAL A 43 2.58 16.09 -10.31
N ARG A 44 3.54 15.16 -10.23
CA ARG A 44 4.05 14.37 -11.37
C ARG A 44 3.93 12.88 -11.09
N TRP A 45 4.05 12.08 -12.15
CA TRP A 45 3.81 10.64 -12.07
C TRP A 45 4.92 9.84 -12.75
N TYR A 46 5.34 8.75 -12.11
CA TYR A 46 6.25 7.74 -12.63
C TYR A 46 5.57 6.37 -12.64
N THR A 47 5.58 5.71 -13.80
CA THR A 47 5.12 4.32 -13.95
C THR A 47 5.89 3.67 -15.11
N SER A 48 6.15 2.36 -15.02
CA SER A 48 6.89 1.64 -16.05
C SER A 48 6.00 1.18 -17.21
N LYS A 49 6.59 1.01 -18.40
CA LYS A 49 5.90 0.45 -19.58
C LYS A 49 5.63 -1.05 -19.33
N ILE A 50 4.38 -1.47 -19.50
CA ILE A 50 3.84 -2.77 -19.09
C ILE A 50 4.58 -3.95 -19.75
N TYR A 51 4.95 -4.96 -18.95
CA TYR A 51 5.33 -6.31 -19.42
C TYR A 51 4.25 -7.32 -19.00
N ALA A 52 3.17 -7.38 -19.78
CA ALA A 52 2.04 -8.28 -19.53
C ALA A 52 2.28 -9.72 -20.06
N ASP A 53 3.21 -9.92 -20.99
CA ASP A 53 3.21 -11.15 -21.79
C ASP A 53 3.93 -12.36 -21.18
N LYS A 54 4.67 -12.22 -20.07
CA LYS A 54 5.69 -13.23 -19.74
C LYS A 54 5.37 -14.30 -18.70
N LEU A 55 4.24 -14.31 -17.98
CA LEU A 55 4.16 -15.18 -16.78
C LEU A 55 2.81 -15.90 -16.57
N ARG A 56 2.72 -17.11 -17.16
CA ARG A 56 1.74 -18.16 -16.80
C ARG A 56 2.41 -19.54 -16.69
N ARG A 57 2.59 -20.07 -15.45
CA ARG A 57 2.24 -21.45 -14.99
C ARG A 57 2.95 -21.86 -13.67
N LEU A 58 2.16 -22.48 -12.78
CA LEU A 58 2.46 -23.30 -11.57
C LEU A 58 2.91 -22.60 -10.25
N GLN A 59 2.31 -23.05 -9.12
CA GLN A 59 1.76 -22.18 -8.06
C GLN A 59 2.50 -22.13 -6.70
N ILE A 60 3.78 -22.50 -6.58
CA ILE A 60 4.62 -22.14 -5.40
C ILE A 60 6.00 -21.62 -5.83
N ALA A 61 6.59 -22.20 -6.87
CA ALA A 61 7.76 -21.64 -7.55
C ALA A 61 7.51 -20.21 -8.04
N ARG A 62 6.27 -19.91 -8.47
CA ARG A 62 5.87 -18.57 -8.89
C ARG A 62 5.90 -17.53 -7.78
N LEU A 63 5.48 -17.83 -6.55
CA LEU A 63 5.52 -16.82 -5.48
C LEU A 63 6.97 -16.40 -5.19
N LYS A 64 7.88 -17.37 -5.05
CA LYS A 64 9.31 -17.10 -4.90
C LYS A 64 9.88 -16.35 -6.10
N PHE A 65 9.57 -16.83 -7.31
CA PHE A 65 10.04 -16.23 -8.55
C PHE A 65 9.55 -14.79 -8.71
N ASP A 66 8.27 -14.53 -8.48
CA ASP A 66 7.65 -13.21 -8.59
C ASP A 66 8.24 -12.29 -7.50
N MET A 67 8.36 -12.74 -6.24
CA MET A 67 9.04 -11.97 -5.19
C MET A 67 10.44 -11.54 -5.60
N ILE A 68 11.24 -12.45 -6.15
CA ILE A 68 12.61 -12.15 -6.57
C ILE A 68 12.61 -11.24 -7.81
N ASN A 69 11.94 -11.65 -8.89
CA ASN A 69 12.13 -11.07 -10.22
C ASN A 69 11.17 -9.93 -10.54
N ALA A 70 9.96 -9.93 -9.97
CA ALA A 70 8.97 -8.88 -10.20
C ALA A 70 9.01 -7.78 -9.12
N PHE A 71 9.58 -8.06 -7.94
CA PHE A 71 9.62 -7.10 -6.84
C PHE A 71 11.06 -6.77 -6.40
N ILE A 72 11.79 -7.72 -5.80
CA ILE A 72 13.09 -7.45 -5.16
C ILE A 72 14.11 -6.89 -6.15
N LEU A 73 14.35 -7.59 -7.25
CA LEU A 73 15.37 -7.20 -8.24
C LEU A 73 14.99 -5.94 -9.04
N ARG A 74 13.74 -5.48 -8.97
CA ARG A 74 13.28 -4.24 -9.61
C ARG A 74 13.57 -2.99 -8.78
N GLY A 75 13.79 -3.13 -7.47
CA GLY A 75 14.06 -2.01 -6.56
C GLY A 75 15.18 -1.07 -7.04
N PRO A 76 16.36 -1.60 -7.46
CA PRO A 76 17.44 -0.78 -8.01
C PRO A 76 17.11 -0.02 -9.29
N GLU A 77 16.31 -0.62 -10.18
CA GLU A 77 15.88 0.02 -11.43
C GLU A 77 14.95 1.18 -11.14
N TYR A 78 13.96 0.97 -10.26
CA TYR A 78 13.11 2.04 -9.75
C TYR A 78 13.95 3.15 -9.11
N TYR A 79 14.96 2.79 -8.32
CA TYR A 79 15.84 3.78 -7.70
C TYR A 79 16.64 4.60 -8.73
N ALA A 80 17.19 3.96 -9.76
CA ALA A 80 17.91 4.64 -10.83
C ALA A 80 17.02 5.65 -11.57
N ASP A 81 15.80 5.25 -11.94
CA ASP A 81 14.82 6.12 -12.59
C ASP A 81 14.43 7.29 -11.67
N ILE A 82 14.23 7.03 -10.38
CA ILE A 82 13.92 8.08 -9.39
C ILE A 82 15.09 9.06 -9.26
N LEU A 83 16.34 8.60 -9.27
CA LEU A 83 17.50 9.49 -9.25
C LEU A 83 17.55 10.38 -10.49
N GLU A 84 17.23 9.86 -11.66
CA GLU A 84 17.18 10.64 -12.89
C GLU A 84 16.07 11.69 -12.85
N ILE A 85 14.87 11.31 -12.42
CA ILE A 85 13.76 12.24 -12.20
C ILE A 85 14.16 13.30 -11.19
N TYR A 86 14.80 12.92 -10.08
CA TYR A 86 15.18 13.85 -9.02
C TYR A 86 16.20 14.91 -9.48
N LYS A 87 17.02 14.64 -10.52
CA LYS A 87 17.92 15.64 -11.10
C LYS A 87 17.16 16.81 -11.72
N THR A 88 16.03 16.55 -12.40
CA THR A 88 15.25 17.56 -13.12
C THR A 88 14.02 18.03 -12.34
N PHE A 89 13.53 17.21 -11.42
CA PHE A 89 12.38 17.45 -10.57
C PHE A 89 12.68 17.02 -9.13
N ARG A 90 13.30 17.93 -8.35
CA ARG A 90 13.50 17.73 -6.91
C ARG A 90 12.18 17.77 -6.17
N PHE A 91 11.58 16.60 -6.00
CA PHE A 91 10.34 16.42 -5.25
C PHE A 91 10.60 16.39 -3.74
N ASP A 92 9.67 16.94 -2.98
CA ASP A 92 9.78 17.04 -1.52
C ASP A 92 9.15 15.83 -0.81
N LEU A 93 8.35 15.04 -1.54
CA LEU A 93 7.59 13.89 -1.05
C LEU A 93 7.44 12.87 -2.17
N LEU A 94 7.67 11.60 -1.86
CA LEU A 94 7.26 10.48 -2.70
C LEU A 94 5.94 9.91 -2.18
N VAL A 95 4.94 9.83 -3.05
CA VAL A 95 3.74 9.00 -2.83
C VAL A 95 3.90 7.74 -3.66
N ALA A 96 4.01 6.59 -3.00
CA ALA A 96 4.23 5.32 -3.67
C ALA A 96 3.13 4.32 -3.33
N ASP A 97 2.87 3.34 -4.18
CA ASP A 97 2.05 2.21 -3.75
C ASP A 97 2.86 1.14 -3.00
N CYS A 98 2.21 0.31 -2.20
CA CYS A 98 2.86 -0.68 -1.33
C CYS A 98 3.57 -1.85 -2.07
N ALA A 99 3.50 -1.93 -3.39
CA ALA A 99 4.32 -2.82 -4.23
C ALA A 99 5.53 -2.12 -4.88
N PHE A 100 5.69 -0.81 -4.71
CA PHE A 100 6.81 -0.06 -5.28
C PHE A 100 8.11 -0.29 -4.49
N THR A 101 8.91 -1.26 -4.92
CA THR A 101 10.11 -1.68 -4.18
C THR A 101 11.28 -0.69 -4.18
N GLY A 102 11.13 0.47 -4.82
CA GLY A 102 12.06 1.60 -4.70
C GLY A 102 11.96 2.34 -3.35
N ILE A 103 10.90 2.13 -2.56
CA ILE A 103 10.64 2.84 -1.30
C ILE A 103 11.86 2.85 -0.34
N PRO A 104 12.50 1.72 0.00
CA PRO A 104 13.63 1.72 0.93
C PRO A 104 14.81 2.55 0.42
N PHE A 105 15.05 2.55 -0.89
CA PHE A 105 16.14 3.29 -1.52
C PHE A 105 15.89 4.80 -1.45
N VAL A 106 14.67 5.25 -1.78
CA VAL A 106 14.32 6.68 -1.66
C VAL A 106 14.39 7.13 -0.21
N LYS A 107 13.85 6.33 0.73
CA LYS A 107 13.84 6.66 2.14
C LYS A 107 15.25 6.81 2.72
N GLU A 108 16.14 5.89 2.42
CA GLU A 108 17.45 5.80 3.07
C GLU A 108 18.54 6.58 2.34
N LEU A 109 18.51 6.58 1.00
CA LEU A 109 19.58 7.15 0.17
C LEU A 109 19.27 8.59 -0.25
N ILE A 110 18.03 8.88 -0.66
CA ILE A 110 17.60 10.24 -1.05
C ILE A 110 17.13 11.04 0.18
N LYS A 111 16.63 10.35 1.20
CA LYS A 111 16.13 10.93 2.46
C LYS A 111 14.92 11.85 2.27
N VAL A 112 14.14 11.59 1.22
CA VAL A 112 12.83 12.21 1.02
C VAL A 112 11.77 11.43 1.79
N PRO A 113 10.82 12.10 2.48
CA PRO A 113 9.72 11.41 3.13
C PRO A 113 8.89 10.60 2.13
N VAL A 114 8.42 9.43 2.56
CA VAL A 114 7.64 8.50 1.75
C VAL A 114 6.29 8.24 2.37
N VAL A 115 5.22 8.48 1.61
CA VAL A 115 3.86 8.05 1.94
C VAL A 115 3.49 6.90 1.02
N SER A 116 3.27 5.72 1.59
CA SER A 116 2.84 4.56 0.84
C SER A 116 1.32 4.43 0.84
N VAL A 117 0.75 3.84 -0.22
CA VAL A 117 -0.69 3.56 -0.32
C VAL A 117 -0.91 2.05 -0.44
N GLY A 118 -1.71 1.52 0.47
CA GLY A 118 -2.05 0.10 0.54
C GLY A 118 -3.14 -0.26 -0.45
N LEU A 119 -2.80 -1.02 -1.50
CA LEU A 119 -3.72 -1.37 -2.59
C LEU A 119 -4.29 -2.78 -2.49
N PHE A 120 -3.70 -3.64 -1.67
CA PHE A 120 -4.13 -5.00 -1.40
C PHE A 120 -4.23 -5.21 0.11
N PRO A 121 -4.80 -6.35 0.59
CA PRO A 121 -4.93 -6.60 2.01
C PRO A 121 -3.60 -6.39 2.74
N LEU A 122 -3.64 -5.76 3.91
CA LEU A 122 -2.44 -5.34 4.62
C LEU A 122 -1.50 -6.55 4.83
N THR A 123 -0.32 -6.55 4.22
CA THR A 123 0.58 -7.71 4.26
C THR A 123 1.57 -7.69 5.42
N GLU A 124 1.53 -6.67 6.28
CA GLU A 124 2.39 -6.61 7.47
C GLU A 124 2.20 -7.87 8.32
N THR A 125 3.30 -8.42 8.83
CA THR A 125 3.27 -9.52 9.77
C THR A 125 2.57 -9.08 11.06
N SER A 126 1.62 -9.89 11.54
CA SER A 126 0.94 -9.67 12.81
C SER A 126 0.95 -10.95 13.65
N ARG A 127 1.01 -10.80 14.97
CA ARG A 127 0.86 -11.93 15.91
C ARG A 127 -0.48 -12.63 15.79
N ASP A 128 -1.52 -11.90 15.37
CA ASP A 128 -2.91 -12.35 15.31
C ASP A 128 -3.25 -13.08 14.00
N LEU A 129 -2.36 -13.03 13.00
CA LEU A 129 -2.66 -13.51 11.64
C LEU A 129 -1.73 -14.63 11.17
N PRO A 130 -2.18 -15.50 10.25
CA PRO A 130 -1.31 -16.48 9.61
C PRO A 130 -0.31 -15.79 8.67
N PRO A 131 0.68 -16.52 8.12
CA PRO A 131 1.63 -15.95 7.17
C PRO A 131 0.91 -15.35 5.96
N ALA A 132 1.28 -14.13 5.58
CA ALA A 132 0.74 -13.46 4.40
C ALA A 132 1.01 -14.27 3.13
N GLY A 133 0.11 -14.19 2.15
CA GLY A 133 0.24 -14.83 0.84
C GLY A 133 -0.17 -16.31 0.77
N LEU A 134 -0.56 -16.94 1.88
CA LEU A 134 -0.98 -18.36 1.90
C LEU A 134 -2.51 -18.56 1.85
N GLY A 135 -3.30 -17.49 1.72
CA GLY A 135 -4.77 -17.57 1.65
C GLY A 135 -5.45 -18.10 2.91
N MET A 136 -4.73 -18.18 4.02
CA MET A 136 -5.23 -18.69 5.30
C MET A 136 -6.09 -17.65 6.03
N THR A 137 -7.15 -18.10 6.67
CA THR A 137 -7.96 -17.25 7.56
C THR A 137 -7.43 -17.29 9.01
N PRO A 138 -7.52 -16.19 9.77
CA PRO A 138 -7.07 -16.17 11.15
C PRO A 138 -7.84 -17.10 12.07
N SER A 139 -7.17 -17.63 13.09
CA SER A 139 -7.80 -18.38 14.17
C SER A 139 -7.77 -17.60 15.49
N GLN A 140 -8.93 -17.51 16.15
CA GLN A 140 -9.11 -16.77 17.41
C GLN A 140 -8.87 -17.64 18.66
N SER A 141 -8.66 -18.94 18.50
CA SER A 141 -8.39 -19.85 19.63
C SER A 141 -6.92 -19.77 20.06
N PHE A 142 -6.64 -20.07 21.34
CA PHE A 142 -5.27 -20.09 21.86
C PHE A 142 -4.36 -21.06 21.08
N ILE A 143 -4.83 -22.30 20.89
CA ILE A 143 -4.11 -23.33 20.12
C ILE A 143 -3.94 -22.87 18.66
N GLY A 144 -4.95 -22.23 18.08
CA GLY A 144 -4.89 -21.66 16.74
C GLY A 144 -3.82 -20.59 16.60
N ARG A 145 -3.69 -19.67 17.57
CA ARG A 145 -2.63 -18.65 17.58
C ARG A 145 -1.23 -19.25 17.68
N VAL A 146 -1.05 -20.31 18.48
CA VAL A 146 0.23 -21.03 18.57
C VAL A 146 0.58 -21.69 17.24
N ARG A 147 -0.37 -22.39 16.60
CA ARG A 147 -0.17 -23.01 15.27
C ARG A 147 0.18 -21.97 14.21
N GLN A 148 -0.51 -20.83 14.17
CA GLN A 148 -0.20 -19.73 13.26
C GLN A 148 1.22 -19.20 13.47
N SER A 149 1.67 -19.08 14.72
CA SER A 149 3.04 -18.68 15.04
C SER A 149 4.09 -19.66 14.50
N LEU A 150 3.86 -20.96 14.68
CA LEU A 150 4.73 -21.99 14.11
C LEU A 150 4.76 -21.92 12.58
N LEU A 151 3.59 -21.77 11.93
CA LEU A 151 3.48 -21.64 10.49
C LEU A 151 4.19 -20.40 9.96
N ARG A 152 4.14 -19.26 10.67
CA ARG A 152 4.95 -18.06 10.34
C ARG A 152 6.44 -18.38 10.37
N GLY A 153 6.90 -19.11 11.38
CA GLY A 153 8.29 -19.59 11.45
C GLY A 153 8.69 -20.47 10.27
N ILE A 154 7.84 -21.43 9.89
CA ILE A 154 8.07 -22.34 8.76
C ILE A 154 8.05 -21.59 7.43
N ALA A 155 7.01 -20.80 7.17
CA ALA A 155 6.87 -20.02 5.93
C ALA A 155 8.06 -19.07 5.74
N ARG A 156 8.48 -18.37 6.79
CA ARG A 156 9.66 -17.48 6.77
C ARG A 156 10.94 -18.19 6.35
N ARG A 157 11.11 -19.47 6.72
CA ARG A 157 12.31 -20.25 6.40
C ARG A 157 12.23 -20.93 5.03
N VAL A 158 11.11 -21.58 4.74
CA VAL A 158 10.96 -22.49 3.58
C VAL A 158 10.45 -21.77 2.34
N ILE A 159 9.47 -20.89 2.51
CA ILE A 159 8.79 -20.18 1.42
C ILE A 159 9.52 -18.86 1.13
N PHE A 160 9.81 -18.08 2.16
CA PHE A 160 10.37 -16.74 2.00
C PHE A 160 11.89 -16.66 2.21
N GLY A 161 12.53 -17.75 2.65
CA GLY A 161 13.94 -17.73 3.04
C GLY A 161 14.90 -17.32 1.92
N GLU A 162 14.70 -17.86 0.71
CA GLU A 162 15.50 -17.50 -0.46
C GLU A 162 15.24 -16.06 -0.95
N PRO A 163 13.97 -15.64 -1.21
CA PRO A 163 13.69 -14.23 -1.51
C PRO A 163 14.28 -13.25 -0.48
N HIS A 164 14.18 -13.56 0.81
CA HIS A 164 14.77 -12.73 1.87
C HIS A 164 16.29 -12.62 1.74
N ARG A 165 17.01 -13.73 1.47
CA ARG A 165 18.47 -13.68 1.27
C ARG A 165 18.86 -12.81 0.09
N VAL A 166 18.18 -12.97 -1.05
CA VAL A 166 18.40 -12.13 -2.24
C VAL A 166 18.17 -10.66 -1.90
N MET A 167 17.08 -10.35 -1.19
CA MET A 167 16.76 -8.99 -0.76
C MET A 167 17.81 -8.41 0.17
N TYR A 168 18.28 -9.17 1.16
CA TYR A 168 19.29 -8.69 2.11
C TYR A 168 20.62 -8.40 1.40
N GLN A 169 21.10 -9.35 0.59
CA GLN A 169 22.31 -9.17 -0.20
C GLN A 169 22.21 -7.94 -1.12
N LEU A 170 21.05 -7.74 -1.72
CA LEU A 170 20.81 -6.57 -2.56
C LEU A 170 20.86 -5.27 -1.74
N LEU A 171 20.16 -5.21 -0.61
CA LEU A 171 20.12 -4.00 0.23
C LEU A 171 21.48 -3.69 0.87
N ASP A 172 22.25 -4.73 1.22
CA ASP A 172 23.62 -4.60 1.73
C ASP A 172 24.56 -3.91 0.72
N GLN A 173 24.41 -4.19 -0.58
CA GLN A 173 25.17 -3.51 -1.64
C GLN A 173 24.92 -1.99 -1.64
N TYR A 174 23.73 -1.56 -1.24
CA TYR A 174 23.34 -0.15 -1.14
C TYR A 174 23.48 0.40 0.29
N LYS A 175 23.99 -0.39 1.24
CA LYS A 175 24.09 -0.04 2.67
C LYS A 175 22.75 0.34 3.30
N ILE A 176 21.65 -0.25 2.81
CA ILE A 176 20.31 -0.02 3.33
C ILE A 176 20.05 -0.98 4.50
N PRO A 177 19.75 -0.49 5.71
CA PRO A 177 19.51 -1.36 6.86
C PRO A 177 18.18 -2.10 6.68
N HIS A 178 18.27 -3.42 6.50
CA HIS A 178 17.13 -4.30 6.22
C HIS A 178 16.57 -5.00 7.47
N GLN A 179 17.28 -4.98 8.61
CA GLN A 179 16.86 -5.53 9.92
C GLN A 179 16.32 -6.98 9.90
N ARG A 180 16.64 -7.76 8.86
CA ARG A 180 16.07 -9.08 8.58
C ARG A 180 14.53 -9.09 8.50
N GLU A 181 13.94 -7.98 8.09
CA GLU A 181 12.51 -7.83 7.85
C GLU A 181 12.09 -8.55 6.57
N SER A 182 10.82 -8.98 6.50
CA SER A 182 10.28 -9.49 5.25
C SER A 182 10.12 -8.37 4.23
N LEU A 183 9.98 -8.71 2.94
CA LEU A 183 9.69 -7.72 1.90
C LEU A 183 8.44 -6.89 2.25
N PHE A 184 7.38 -7.56 2.72
CA PHE A 184 6.12 -6.90 3.06
C PHE A 184 6.24 -5.96 4.26
N ASP A 185 6.97 -6.38 5.30
CA ASP A 185 7.19 -5.54 6.48
C ASP A 185 8.08 -4.35 6.15
N MET A 186 9.14 -4.58 5.39
CA MET A 186 10.13 -3.55 5.05
C MET A 186 9.50 -2.39 4.29
N ILE A 187 8.64 -2.67 3.30
CA ILE A 187 7.96 -1.60 2.54
C ILE A 187 7.11 -0.73 3.46
N ILE A 188 6.39 -1.36 4.39
CA ILE A 188 5.51 -0.65 5.33
C ILE A 188 6.33 0.14 6.35
N ARG A 189 7.40 -0.45 6.91
CA ARG A 189 8.22 0.16 7.96
C ARG A 189 9.14 1.26 7.45
N LYS A 190 9.60 1.17 6.20
CA LYS A 190 10.38 2.23 5.54
C LYS A 190 9.51 3.39 5.04
N SER A 191 8.18 3.27 5.11
CA SER A 191 7.27 4.37 4.83
C SER A 191 7.07 5.23 6.08
N ASP A 192 7.16 6.56 5.94
CA ASP A 192 6.81 7.49 7.03
C ASP A 192 5.33 7.38 7.41
N LEU A 193 4.50 6.96 6.46
CA LEU A 193 3.08 6.73 6.62
C LEU A 193 2.59 5.73 5.56
N LEU A 194 1.77 4.77 5.95
CA LEU A 194 0.98 3.93 5.06
C LEU A 194 -0.49 4.36 5.13
N LEU A 195 -1.04 4.75 3.99
CA LEU A 195 -2.46 5.00 3.79
C LEU A 195 -3.11 3.72 3.26
N GLN A 196 -3.66 2.89 4.14
CA GLN A 196 -4.35 1.65 3.77
C GLN A 196 -5.73 1.98 3.20
N ILE A 197 -5.98 1.61 1.94
CA ILE A 197 -7.31 1.74 1.34
C ILE A 197 -8.27 0.81 2.08
N GLY A 198 -9.45 1.34 2.40
CA GLY A 198 -10.48 0.64 3.16
C GLY A 198 -10.64 1.18 4.58
N THR A 199 -11.45 0.47 5.35
CA THR A 199 -11.76 0.75 6.76
C THR A 199 -11.25 -0.37 7.65
N PRO A 200 -11.13 -0.20 8.97
CA PRO A 200 -10.76 -1.29 9.88
C PRO A 200 -11.61 -2.55 9.72
N GLY A 201 -12.93 -2.41 9.51
CA GLY A 201 -13.81 -3.56 9.25
C GLY A 201 -13.55 -4.27 7.91
N PHE A 202 -12.74 -3.68 7.04
CA PHE A 202 -12.31 -4.24 5.76
C PHE A 202 -11.07 -5.13 5.87
N GLU A 203 -10.37 -5.11 7.02
CA GLU A 203 -9.18 -5.90 7.29
C GLU A 203 -9.38 -6.87 8.46
N TYR A 204 -8.52 -7.90 8.54
CA TYR A 204 -8.47 -8.70 9.76
C TYR A 204 -7.92 -7.87 10.92
N TYR A 205 -8.52 -8.07 12.10
CA TYR A 205 -8.10 -7.41 13.33
C TYR A 205 -6.64 -7.72 13.68
N ARG A 206 -5.91 -6.69 14.13
CA ARG A 206 -4.50 -6.75 14.55
C ARG A 206 -4.34 -5.93 15.82
N SER A 207 -3.93 -6.58 16.90
CA SER A 207 -3.59 -5.93 18.17
C SER A 207 -2.25 -5.18 18.11
N ASP A 208 -1.40 -5.52 17.14
CA ASP A 208 -0.06 -4.97 16.94
C ASP A 208 0.07 -4.14 15.65
N LEU A 209 -1.02 -3.47 15.24
CA LEU A 209 -1.04 -2.61 14.06
C LEU A 209 -0.02 -1.46 14.18
N GLY A 210 0.82 -1.29 13.15
CA GLY A 210 1.85 -0.24 13.13
C GLY A 210 1.30 1.18 13.29
N GLU A 211 1.97 2.00 14.11
CA GLU A 211 1.58 3.39 14.37
C GLU A 211 1.62 4.30 13.13
N ASN A 212 2.33 3.89 12.09
CA ASN A 212 2.42 4.59 10.82
C ASN A 212 1.29 4.20 9.84
N ILE A 213 0.34 3.35 10.22
CA ILE A 213 -0.73 2.87 9.33
C ILE A 213 -2.04 3.62 9.58
N ARG A 214 -2.66 4.17 8.53
CA ARG A 214 -3.95 4.87 8.59
C ARG A 214 -4.90 4.32 7.55
N PHE A 215 -6.07 3.88 7.99
CA PHE A 215 -7.19 3.57 7.11
C PHE A 215 -7.80 4.85 6.56
N VAL A 216 -7.99 4.92 5.24
CA VAL A 216 -8.45 6.12 4.56
C VAL A 216 -9.82 5.99 3.91
N GLY A 217 -10.43 4.80 3.88
CA GLY A 217 -11.66 4.56 3.12
C GLY A 217 -11.37 4.30 1.64
N ALA A 218 -12.37 4.48 0.77
CA ALA A 218 -12.27 4.14 -0.65
C ALA A 218 -11.60 5.27 -1.45
N LEU A 219 -10.48 4.98 -2.10
CA LEU A 219 -9.90 5.87 -3.12
C LEU A 219 -10.47 5.50 -4.49
N LEU A 220 -11.33 6.36 -5.02
CA LEU A 220 -11.99 6.15 -6.30
C LEU A 220 -11.17 6.75 -7.46
N PRO A 221 -11.28 6.22 -8.69
CA PRO A 221 -10.67 6.83 -9.86
C PRO A 221 -11.23 8.23 -10.13
N HIS A 222 -10.42 9.12 -10.71
CA HIS A 222 -10.83 10.52 -10.96
C HIS A 222 -12.09 10.63 -11.84
N ASP A 223 -12.22 9.76 -12.85
CA ASP A 223 -13.32 9.75 -13.82
C ASP A 223 -14.40 8.69 -13.52
N GLY A 224 -14.37 8.11 -12.31
CA GLY A 224 -15.17 6.94 -11.93
C GLY A 224 -16.56 7.23 -11.33
N ALA A 225 -16.93 8.49 -11.12
CA ALA A 225 -18.31 8.83 -10.76
C ALA A 225 -19.19 8.85 -12.01
N LYS A 226 -19.39 7.70 -12.66
CA LYS A 226 -20.47 7.60 -13.65
C LYS A 226 -21.79 7.82 -12.91
N GLU A 227 -22.48 8.91 -13.25
CA GLU A 227 -23.90 9.11 -12.95
C GLU A 227 -24.74 8.11 -13.78
N GLY A 228 -24.55 6.82 -13.53
CA GLY A 228 -25.50 5.78 -13.91
C GLY A 228 -26.47 5.54 -12.75
N PRO A 229 -27.58 4.80 -12.97
CA PRO A 229 -28.44 4.39 -11.87
C PRO A 229 -27.59 3.76 -10.77
N ARG A 230 -27.67 4.40 -9.60
CA ARG A 230 -27.00 3.98 -8.38
C ARG A 230 -27.55 2.62 -8.02
N TRP A 231 -26.80 1.55 -8.31
CA TRP A 231 -27.18 0.18 -7.95
C TRP A 231 -27.42 -0.01 -6.43
N PHE A 232 -27.07 1.00 -5.60
CA PHE A 232 -27.38 1.12 -4.18
C PHE A 232 -28.86 0.99 -3.81
N ASP A 233 -29.81 1.15 -4.76
CA ASP A 233 -31.23 0.85 -4.51
C ASP A 233 -31.52 -0.66 -4.32
N ALA A 234 -30.54 -1.55 -4.52
CA ALA A 234 -30.66 -3.00 -4.31
C ALA A 234 -29.90 -3.55 -3.08
N GLY A 235 -29.12 -2.71 -2.37
CA GLY A 235 -28.56 -3.04 -1.05
C GLY A 235 -27.47 -4.12 -0.95
N ALA A 236 -26.30 -3.96 -1.62
CA ALA A 236 -25.05 -4.65 -1.22
C ALA A 236 -23.64 -4.12 -1.71
N TYR A 237 -22.66 -3.73 -0.85
CA TYR A 237 -21.18 -3.62 -1.12
C TYR A 237 -20.27 -4.31 -0.06
N VAL A 238 -19.03 -4.78 -0.35
CA VAL A 238 -17.72 -4.03 -0.22
C VAL A 238 -16.52 -4.81 -0.83
N THR A 239 -15.42 -4.11 -1.20
CA THR A 239 -14.27 -4.50 -2.06
C THR A 239 -12.87 -4.19 -1.53
N ASN A 240 -11.87 -4.96 -1.96
CA ASN A 240 -10.68 -4.46 -2.66
C ASN A 240 -10.17 -5.55 -3.64
N GLY A 241 -10.61 -5.45 -4.89
CA GLY A 241 -10.07 -6.20 -6.02
C GLY A 241 -9.50 -5.20 -7.03
N GLY A 242 -8.28 -5.47 -7.53
CA GLY A 242 -7.44 -4.58 -8.33
C GLY A 242 -7.96 -4.14 -9.72
N TYR A 243 -9.27 -3.98 -9.91
CA TYR A 243 -9.89 -3.43 -11.13
C TYR A 243 -11.04 -2.47 -10.81
N GLY A 244 -10.87 -1.60 -9.82
CA GLY A 244 -11.77 -0.44 -9.62
C GLY A 244 -13.26 -0.76 -9.41
N GLY A 245 -13.61 -2.01 -9.07
CA GLY A 245 -14.97 -2.50 -8.91
C GLY A 245 -15.24 -3.09 -7.54
N THR A 246 -16.51 -3.10 -7.13
CA THR A 246 -16.96 -3.67 -5.86
C THR A 246 -17.02 -5.21 -5.92
N MET A 247 -16.24 -5.96 -5.13
CA MET A 247 -16.29 -7.43 -5.09
C MET A 247 -16.44 -7.99 -3.68
N LEU A 248 -17.56 -8.66 -3.40
CA LEU A 248 -17.73 -9.55 -2.26
C LEU A 248 -17.13 -10.92 -2.60
N GLY A 249 -16.05 -11.29 -1.91
CA GLY A 249 -15.41 -12.60 -2.07
C GLY A 249 -15.97 -13.63 -1.11
N ILE A 250 -16.26 -14.84 -1.60
CA ILE A 250 -16.54 -16.02 -0.77
C ILE A 250 -15.40 -17.03 -0.97
N ASN A 251 -14.79 -17.47 0.13
CA ASN A 251 -13.74 -18.50 0.08
C ASN A 251 -14.38 -19.87 -0.10
N LEU A 252 -14.11 -20.52 -1.23
CA LEU A 252 -14.60 -21.86 -1.57
C LEU A 252 -13.76 -23.00 -0.97
N GLY A 253 -12.59 -22.69 -0.39
CA GLY A 253 -11.68 -23.68 0.17
C GLY A 253 -10.98 -24.56 -0.87
N VAL A 254 -11.08 -24.22 -2.16
CA VAL A 254 -10.50 -24.98 -3.28
C VAL A 254 -9.82 -24.05 -4.28
N GLU A 255 -8.73 -24.51 -4.90
CA GLU A 255 -7.97 -23.73 -5.89
C GLU A 255 -8.64 -23.69 -7.27
N ARG A 256 -9.38 -24.75 -7.64
CA ARG A 256 -10.05 -24.89 -8.94
C ARG A 256 -11.52 -25.25 -8.71
N PRO A 257 -12.38 -24.25 -8.47
CA PRO A 257 -13.79 -24.51 -8.22
C PRO A 257 -14.50 -24.98 -9.48
N THR A 258 -15.45 -25.90 -9.34
CA THR A 258 -16.37 -26.27 -10.40
C THR A 258 -17.42 -25.18 -10.61
N SER A 259 -18.07 -25.15 -11.78
CA SER A 259 -19.18 -24.23 -12.05
C SER A 259 -20.32 -24.39 -11.03
N LEU A 260 -20.59 -25.61 -10.56
CA LEU A 260 -21.58 -25.89 -9.53
C LEU A 260 -21.18 -25.29 -8.17
N GLN A 261 -19.93 -25.45 -7.75
CA GLN A 261 -19.43 -24.84 -6.50
C GLN A 261 -19.50 -23.32 -6.55
N VAL A 262 -19.16 -22.70 -7.68
CA VAL A 262 -19.31 -21.25 -7.89
C VAL A 262 -20.77 -20.85 -7.78
N ARG A 263 -21.68 -21.57 -8.47
CA ARG A 263 -23.12 -21.30 -8.42
C ARG A 263 -23.67 -21.37 -7.00
N GLN A 264 -23.37 -22.43 -6.26
CA GLN A 264 -23.81 -22.60 -4.87
C GLN A 264 -23.28 -21.50 -3.96
N ALA A 265 -22.04 -21.05 -4.16
CA ALA A 265 -21.48 -19.91 -3.43
C ALA A 265 -22.24 -18.62 -3.70
N VAL A 266 -22.54 -18.35 -4.97
CA VAL A 266 -23.31 -17.17 -5.38
C VAL A 266 -24.71 -17.22 -4.78
N GLU A 267 -25.41 -18.35 -4.92
CA GLU A 267 -26.74 -18.57 -4.32
C GLU A 267 -26.71 -18.38 -2.79
N LYS A 268 -25.67 -18.87 -2.10
CA LYS A 268 -25.49 -18.66 -0.66
C LYS A 268 -25.34 -17.17 -0.30
N VAL A 269 -24.52 -16.43 -1.05
CA VAL A 269 -24.32 -14.99 -0.82
C VAL A 269 -25.63 -14.21 -0.93
N PHE A 270 -26.52 -14.60 -1.85
CA PHE A 270 -27.81 -13.93 -2.05
C PHE A 270 -28.90 -14.39 -1.08
N SER A 271 -28.83 -15.63 -0.58
CA SER A 271 -29.87 -16.22 0.29
C SER A 271 -29.61 -16.02 1.78
N ASP A 272 -28.35 -15.92 2.21
CA ASP A 272 -28.00 -15.74 3.61
C ASP A 272 -27.89 -14.25 3.98
N ASP A 273 -28.85 -13.78 4.79
CA ASP A 273 -28.95 -12.39 5.23
C ASP A 273 -27.73 -11.88 6.02
N VAL A 274 -26.88 -12.78 6.54
CA VAL A 274 -25.61 -12.39 7.16
C VAL A 274 -24.75 -11.60 6.18
N TYR A 275 -24.66 -12.02 4.92
CA TYR A 275 -23.86 -11.32 3.92
C TYR A 275 -24.41 -9.92 3.67
N ARG A 276 -25.73 -9.80 3.42
CA ARG A 276 -26.40 -8.52 3.22
C ARG A 276 -26.19 -7.57 4.42
N ARG A 277 -26.31 -8.07 5.65
CA ARG A 277 -26.10 -7.26 6.86
C ARG A 277 -24.65 -6.78 6.97
N LYS A 278 -23.67 -7.68 6.82
CA LYS A 278 -22.24 -7.35 6.93
C LYS A 278 -21.80 -6.32 5.90
N VAL A 279 -22.30 -6.50 4.69
CA VAL A 279 -22.17 -5.57 3.60
C VAL A 279 -22.74 -4.19 3.97
N LYS A 280 -23.96 -4.10 4.52
CA LYS A 280 -24.57 -2.84 4.99
C LYS A 280 -23.79 -2.19 6.14
N GLU A 281 -23.27 -2.98 7.08
CA GLU A 281 -22.45 -2.50 8.19
C GLU A 281 -21.17 -1.82 7.68
N LEU A 282 -20.46 -2.51 6.79
CA LEU A 282 -19.21 -2.05 6.20
C LEU A 282 -19.47 -0.86 5.26
N ALA A 283 -20.57 -0.88 4.53
CA ALA A 283 -21.08 0.24 3.77
C ALA A 283 -21.23 1.54 4.59
N LEU A 284 -21.87 1.43 5.75
CA LEU A 284 -22.04 2.52 6.71
C LEU A 284 -20.72 2.92 7.37
N GLU A 285 -19.76 2.00 7.49
CA GLU A 285 -18.41 2.33 7.94
C GLU A 285 -17.69 3.19 6.91
N PHE A 286 -17.68 2.79 5.63
CA PHE A 286 -17.07 3.54 4.54
C PHE A 286 -17.64 4.95 4.39
N SER A 287 -18.95 5.15 4.61
CA SER A 287 -19.56 6.48 4.50
C SER A 287 -19.05 7.49 5.54
N LYS A 288 -18.33 7.04 6.59
CA LYS A 288 -17.69 7.89 7.61
C LYS A 288 -16.29 8.39 7.19
N TYR A 289 -15.81 7.99 6.01
CA TYR A 289 -14.49 8.32 5.51
C TYR A 289 -14.60 9.24 4.30
N ASP A 290 -14.22 10.51 4.48
CA ASP A 290 -13.76 11.33 3.36
C ASP A 290 -12.30 10.95 3.06
N ALA A 291 -12.12 10.09 2.05
CA ALA A 291 -10.83 9.49 1.79
C ALA A 291 -9.79 10.52 1.35
N TYR A 292 -10.13 11.41 0.43
CA TYR A 292 -9.16 12.37 -0.10
C TYR A 292 -8.76 13.41 0.94
N GLU A 293 -9.72 13.90 1.73
CA GLU A 293 -9.43 14.87 2.78
C GLU A 293 -8.61 14.25 3.94
N ARG A 294 -8.90 12.99 4.31
CA ARG A 294 -8.06 12.24 5.26
C ARG A 294 -6.64 12.03 4.74
N CYS A 295 -6.48 11.59 3.48
CA CYS A 295 -5.17 11.44 2.85
C CYS A 295 -4.40 12.76 2.87
N SER A 296 -4.99 13.86 2.40
CA SER A 296 -4.36 15.19 2.36
C SER A 296 -3.90 15.64 3.76
N ARG A 297 -4.74 15.44 4.78
CA ARG A 297 -4.41 15.76 6.17
C ARG A 297 -3.23 14.95 6.70
N HIS A 298 -3.23 13.64 6.48
CA HIS A 298 -2.14 12.77 6.94
C HIS A 298 -0.83 13.06 6.20
N ILE A 299 -0.88 13.26 4.87
CA ILE A 299 0.27 13.69 4.06
C ILE A 299 0.85 15.01 4.59
N SER A 300 -0.01 15.99 4.85
CA SER A 300 0.41 17.29 5.41
C SER A 300 1.12 17.14 6.76
N SER A 301 0.66 16.20 7.60
CA SER A 301 1.32 15.90 8.89
C SER A 301 2.72 15.31 8.71
N VAL A 302 2.93 14.43 7.73
CA VAL A 302 4.26 13.84 7.46
C VAL A 302 5.22 14.93 7.01
N VAL A 303 4.80 15.77 6.08
CA VAL A 303 5.62 16.89 5.56
C VAL A 303 5.99 17.87 6.68
N LYS A 304 5.03 18.21 7.56
CA LYS A 304 5.29 19.10 8.69
C LYS A 304 6.37 18.53 9.61
N LYS A 305 6.30 17.24 9.94
CA LYS A 305 7.33 16.56 10.76
C LYS A 305 8.70 16.55 10.07
N ALA A 306 8.75 16.21 8.78
CA ALA A 306 9.99 16.21 8.01
C ALA A 306 10.64 17.60 7.95
N SER A 307 9.84 18.65 7.76
CA SER A 307 10.33 20.04 7.73
C SER A 307 10.91 20.47 9.08
N ILE A 308 10.24 20.14 10.19
CA ILE A 308 10.72 20.43 11.55
C ILE A 308 12.07 19.73 11.81
N ASN A 309 12.18 18.46 11.42
CA ASN A 309 13.41 17.70 11.61
C ASN A 309 14.57 18.29 10.78
N SER A 310 14.32 18.71 9.54
CA SER A 310 15.32 19.38 8.71
C SER A 310 15.80 20.70 9.33
N SER A 311 14.91 21.49 9.92
CA SER A 311 15.28 22.75 10.60
C SER A 311 16.01 22.57 11.93
N LYS A 312 15.93 21.37 12.54
CA LYS A 312 16.69 21.03 13.76
C LYS A 312 18.10 20.52 13.47
N VAL A 313 18.39 20.13 12.22
CA VAL A 313 19.69 19.58 11.79
C VAL A 313 20.66 20.68 11.29
N THR A 314 20.25 21.95 11.31
CA THR A 314 21.17 23.07 11.06
C THR A 314 21.94 23.47 12.33
N ASP A 315 22.82 22.57 12.79
CA ASP A 315 24.06 22.95 13.48
C ASP A 315 25.02 21.74 13.45
N ASN A 316 26.26 21.94 12.97
CA ASN A 316 27.39 20.98 12.96
C ASN A 316 27.54 19.87 11.89
N SER A 317 27.18 20.08 10.61
CA SER A 317 27.81 19.26 9.56
C SER A 317 28.39 20.10 8.41
N TYR A 318 29.71 20.25 8.43
CA TYR A 318 30.53 20.69 7.29
C TYR A 318 30.24 19.78 6.08
N VAL A 319 29.64 20.33 5.03
CA VAL A 319 29.54 19.69 3.72
C VAL A 319 30.74 20.16 2.90
N ILE A 320 31.64 19.23 2.57
CA ILE A 320 32.75 19.47 1.65
C ILE A 320 32.15 19.58 0.24
N PRO A 321 32.31 20.70 -0.49
CA PRO A 321 31.84 20.83 -1.85
C PRO A 321 32.67 19.95 -2.80
N PHE A 322 32.00 19.22 -3.67
CA PHE A 322 32.64 18.55 -4.81
C PHE A 322 33.08 19.62 -5.81
N SER A 323 34.40 19.71 -6.07
CA SER A 323 34.99 20.63 -7.04
C SER A 323 35.03 20.00 -8.45
N SER A 324 34.59 20.81 -9.41
CA SER A 324 34.75 20.76 -10.89
C SER A 324 34.57 19.41 -11.58
#